data_AF-A0A9W5Y911-F1
#
_entry.id   AF-A0A9W5Y911-F1
#
_cell.length_a   1.000
_cell.length_b   1.000
_cell.length_c   1.000
_cell.angle_alpha   90.00
_cell.angle_beta   90.00
_cell.angle_gamma   90.00
#
_symmetry.space_group_name_H-M   'P 1'
#
loop_
_entity.id
_entity.type
_entity.pdbx_description
1 polymer ?
#
loop_
_entity_poly.entity_id
_entity_poly.type
_entity_poly.pdbx_seq_one_letter_code
_entity_poly.pdbx_strand_id
1 'polypeptide(L)'
;MKKRIILIFIGVTIIIMCLFIINNSSMLKLKYGLDSVVILPDDIYKRYEKYPDVNFDKQFIIEVKDKKIEELHISLSDIVYLPELKQISFGILFRNNDYEKMNIPSPVFNVYLKDKNGNKYKSGGFVKNSGTFETFQTRFICDVDISAVEELTMYICPLELKESKIIEKKEIMKLIYTKDMEPLTEIKDK
;
A
#
# COMPACT_ATOMS: atom_id res chain seq x y z
N MET A 1 -36.21 -24.50 24.50
CA MET A 1 -34.86 -24.13 25.01
C MET A 1 -33.80 -24.06 23.91
N LYS A 2 -33.59 -25.12 23.11
CA LYS A 2 -32.61 -25.15 22.00
C LYS A 2 -32.73 -23.97 21.01
N LYS A 3 -33.95 -23.63 20.56
CA LYS A 3 -34.20 -22.49 19.66
C LYS A 3 -33.77 -21.13 20.25
N ARG A 4 -33.94 -20.92 21.56
CA ARG A 4 -33.54 -19.67 22.24
C ARG A 4 -32.01 -19.57 22.34
N ILE A 5 -31.33 -20.68 22.63
CA ILE A 5 -29.85 -20.73 22.66
C ILE A 5 -29.27 -20.44 21.27
N ILE A 6 -29.86 -21.01 20.21
CA ILE A 6 -29.44 -20.74 18.83
C ILE A 6 -29.61 -19.26 18.47
N LEU A 7 -30.75 -18.65 18.83
CA LEU A 7 -30.98 -17.22 18.58
C LEU A 7 -29.98 -16.32 19.32
N ILE A 8 -29.65 -16.66 20.58
CA ILE A 8 -28.63 -15.94 21.35
C ILE A 8 -27.26 -16.07 20.68
N PHE A 9 -26.87 -17.28 20.27
CA PHE A 9 -25.59 -17.51 19.61
C PHE A 9 -25.48 -16.71 18.30
N ILE A 10 -26.50 -16.74 17.44
CA ILE A 10 -26.55 -15.96 16.21
C ILE A 10 -26.43 -14.46 16.52
N GLY A 11 -27.17 -13.97 17.52
CA GLY A 11 -27.10 -12.57 17.95
C GLY A 11 -25.69 -12.15 18.37
N VAL A 12 -25.02 -12.97 19.19
CA VAL A 12 -23.63 -12.73 19.62
C VAL A 12 -22.67 -12.77 18.44
N THR A 13 -22.80 -13.73 17.52
CA THR A 13 -21.96 -13.81 16.32
C THR A 13 -22.09 -12.56 15.44
N ILE A 14 -23.31 -12.08 15.21
CA ILE A 14 -23.55 -10.86 14.43
C ILE A 14 -22.89 -9.65 15.12
N ILE A 15 -23.05 -9.51 16.43
CA ILE A 15 -22.42 -8.41 17.19
C ILE A 15 -20.90 -8.45 17.04
N ILE A 16 -20.28 -9.63 17.19
CA ILE A 16 -18.84 -9.80 17.03
C ILE A 16 -18.40 -9.46 15.60
N MET A 17 -19.14 -9.89 14.57
CA MET A 17 -18.85 -9.54 13.17
C MET A 17 -18.95 -8.03 12.92
N CYS A 18 -19.99 -7.37 13.45
CA CYS A 18 -20.15 -5.92 13.32
C CYS A 18 -19.00 -5.17 13.99
N LEU A 19 -18.63 -5.54 15.22
CA LEU A 19 -17.50 -4.95 15.93
C LEU A 19 -16.19 -5.16 15.16
N PHE A 20 -15.99 -6.36 14.59
CA PHE A 20 -14.83 -6.66 13.75
C PHE A 20 -14.77 -5.74 12.53
N ILE A 21 -15.87 -5.58 11.79
CA ILE A 21 -15.92 -4.71 10.59
C ILE A 21 -15.66 -3.25 10.96
N ILE A 22 -16.27 -2.75 12.04
CA ILE A 22 -16.09 -1.36 12.48
C ILE A 22 -14.63 -1.10 12.85
N ASN A 23 -14.03 -1.98 13.66
CA ASN A 23 -12.65 -1.83 14.12
C ASN A 23 -11.62 -1.96 12.97
N ASN A 24 -11.98 -2.65 11.89
CA ASN A 24 -11.10 -2.89 10.74
C ASN A 24 -11.50 -2.07 9.51
N SER A 25 -12.45 -1.14 9.61
CA SER A 25 -13.09 -0.51 8.44
C SER A 25 -12.08 0.16 7.50
N SER A 26 -11.17 0.99 8.02
CA SER A 26 -10.18 1.69 7.19
C SER A 26 -9.25 0.72 6.46
N MET A 27 -8.77 -0.33 7.14
CA MET A 27 -7.92 -1.35 6.54
C MET A 27 -8.68 -2.15 5.47
N LEU A 28 -9.92 -2.56 5.75
CA LEU A 28 -10.75 -3.32 4.81
C LEU A 28 -11.05 -2.49 3.56
N LYS A 29 -11.34 -1.19 3.70
CA LYS A 29 -11.57 -0.32 2.54
C LYS A 29 -10.33 -0.26 1.65
N LEU A 30 -9.14 -0.06 2.21
CA LEU A 30 -7.88 -0.08 1.45
C LEU A 30 -7.61 -1.44 0.80
N LYS A 31 -7.82 -2.55 1.54
CA LYS A 31 -7.62 -3.92 1.06
C LYS A 31 -8.49 -4.26 -0.15
N TYR A 32 -9.75 -3.81 -0.15
CA TYR A 32 -10.70 -4.08 -1.22
C TYR A 32 -10.78 -2.98 -2.28
N GLY A 33 -9.90 -1.96 -2.22
CA GLY A 33 -9.90 -0.85 -3.19
C GLY A 33 -11.14 0.06 -3.09
N LEU A 34 -11.76 0.12 -1.92
CA LEU A 34 -12.86 1.06 -1.61
C LEU A 34 -12.35 2.41 -1.08
N ASP A 35 -11.05 2.54 -0.85
CA ASP A 35 -10.38 3.78 -0.47
C ASP A 35 -9.04 3.91 -1.22
N SER A 36 -8.57 5.14 -1.39
CA SER A 36 -7.39 5.44 -2.19
C SER A 36 -6.09 5.17 -1.44
N VAL A 37 -5.11 4.62 -2.15
CA VAL A 37 -3.73 4.46 -1.67
C VAL A 37 -2.88 5.72 -1.84
N VAL A 38 -3.46 6.82 -2.31
CA VAL A 38 -2.75 8.09 -2.47
C VAL A 38 -2.45 8.71 -1.11
N ILE A 39 -1.17 8.72 -0.75
CA ILE A 39 -0.65 9.56 0.35
C ILE A 39 -0.17 10.85 -0.27
N LEU A 40 -0.60 11.98 0.26
CA LEU A 40 0.01 13.26 -0.07
C LEU A 40 1.05 13.61 0.99
N PRO A 41 2.14 14.31 0.62
CA PRO A 41 3.20 14.70 1.55
C PRO A 41 2.76 15.60 2.73
N ASP A 42 1.49 16.01 2.81
CA ASP A 42 0.90 16.80 3.89
C ASP A 42 -0.60 16.47 4.06
N ASP A 43 -1.17 16.75 5.24
CA ASP A 43 -2.58 16.53 5.59
C ASP A 43 -3.57 16.95 4.49
N ILE A 44 -4.67 16.21 4.36
CA ILE A 44 -5.70 16.39 3.30
C ILE A 44 -6.24 17.84 3.22
N TYR A 45 -6.22 18.61 4.31
CA TYR A 45 -6.62 20.02 4.28
C TYR A 45 -5.56 20.95 3.66
N LYS A 46 -4.27 20.62 3.78
CA LYS A 46 -3.18 21.31 3.09
C LYS A 46 -3.10 20.94 1.60
N ARG A 47 -3.83 19.90 1.15
CA ARG A 47 -3.92 19.43 -0.24
C ARG A 47 -4.20 20.59 -1.21
N TYR A 48 -5.23 21.38 -0.93
CA TYR A 48 -5.67 22.46 -1.82
C TYR A 48 -4.92 23.77 -1.58
N GLU A 49 -4.43 24.01 -0.37
CA GLU A 49 -3.66 25.22 -0.07
C GLU A 49 -2.24 25.16 -0.64
N LYS A 50 -1.59 24.00 -0.59
CA LYS A 50 -0.19 23.84 -1.02
C LYS A 50 -0.06 23.51 -2.51
N TYR A 51 -1.09 22.90 -3.09
CA TYR A 51 -1.12 22.46 -4.50
C TYR A 51 -2.43 22.86 -5.18
N PRO A 52 -2.79 24.15 -5.22
CA PRO A 52 -4.06 24.61 -5.79
C PRO A 52 -4.21 24.27 -7.29
N ASP A 53 -3.07 24.15 -7.99
CA ASP A 53 -3.03 23.86 -9.42
C ASP A 53 -2.94 22.36 -9.74
N VAL A 54 -2.86 21.49 -8.72
CA VAL A 54 -2.78 20.04 -8.96
C VAL A 54 -4.17 19.48 -9.19
N ASN A 55 -4.40 18.99 -10.40
CA ASN A 55 -5.58 18.23 -10.76
C ASN A 55 -5.46 16.80 -10.22
N PHE A 56 -5.99 16.60 -9.01
CA PHE A 56 -6.04 15.30 -8.36
C PHE A 56 -6.97 14.30 -9.07
N ASP A 57 -7.79 14.72 -10.03
CA ASP A 57 -8.65 13.80 -10.79
C ASP A 57 -7.86 13.10 -11.90
N LYS A 58 -6.72 13.68 -12.31
CA LYS A 58 -5.82 13.08 -13.29
C LYS A 58 -4.89 12.05 -12.65
N GLN A 59 -5.45 10.90 -12.30
CA GLN A 59 -4.71 9.77 -11.74
C GLN A 59 -4.70 8.60 -12.73
N PHE A 60 -3.61 7.88 -12.75
CA PHE A 60 -3.43 6.70 -13.59
C PHE A 60 -3.21 5.46 -12.75
N ILE A 61 -3.94 4.39 -13.04
CA ILE A 61 -3.72 3.08 -12.42
C ILE A 61 -2.74 2.28 -13.28
N ILE A 62 -1.70 1.76 -12.63
CA ILE A 62 -0.82 0.72 -13.17
C ILE A 62 -1.19 -0.58 -12.47
N GLU A 63 -1.80 -1.49 -13.22
CA GLU A 63 -2.19 -2.79 -12.67
C GLU A 63 -0.94 -3.63 -12.38
N VAL A 64 -0.78 -4.03 -11.13
CA VAL A 64 0.34 -4.90 -10.74
C VAL A 64 -0.06 -6.35 -11.01
N LYS A 65 0.56 -6.96 -12.02
CA LYS A 65 0.45 -8.40 -12.27
C LYS A 65 1.08 -9.20 -11.14
N ASP A 66 0.45 -10.31 -10.75
CA ASP A 66 0.86 -11.17 -9.63
C ASP A 66 1.13 -10.36 -8.34
N LYS A 67 0.06 -9.79 -7.79
CA LYS A 67 0.10 -8.93 -6.60
C LYS A 67 0.73 -9.59 -5.38
N LYS A 68 0.76 -10.92 -5.30
CA LYS A 68 1.36 -11.66 -4.20
C LYS A 68 2.87 -11.83 -4.40
N ILE A 69 3.62 -11.58 -3.34
CA ILE A 69 5.05 -11.86 -3.24
C ILE A 69 5.22 -12.91 -2.16
N GLU A 70 5.18 -14.17 -2.60
CA GLU A 70 5.12 -15.35 -1.72
C GLU A 70 6.36 -15.45 -0.83
N GLU A 71 7.54 -15.05 -1.30
CA GLU A 71 8.78 -15.07 -0.52
C GLU A 71 8.71 -14.20 0.74
N LEU A 72 7.85 -13.18 0.73
CA LEU A 72 7.64 -12.26 1.83
C LEU A 72 6.24 -12.43 2.47
N HIS A 73 5.39 -13.34 2.00
CA HIS A 73 4.00 -13.43 2.46
C HIS A 73 3.25 -12.07 2.43
N ILE A 74 3.52 -11.23 1.42
CA ILE A 74 2.87 -9.93 1.25
C ILE A 74 2.04 -9.88 -0.03
N SER A 75 1.10 -8.93 -0.08
CA SER A 75 0.36 -8.58 -1.30
C SER A 75 0.48 -7.09 -1.56
N LEU A 76 0.69 -6.72 -2.82
CA LEU A 76 0.66 -5.34 -3.30
C LEU A 76 -0.77 -4.94 -3.72
N SER A 77 -1.10 -3.66 -3.57
CA SER A 77 -2.21 -3.06 -4.32
C SER A 77 -1.79 -2.76 -5.76
N ASP A 78 -2.73 -2.30 -6.57
CA ASP A 78 -2.36 -1.57 -7.78
C ASP A 78 -1.62 -0.28 -7.42
N ILE A 79 -0.86 0.21 -8.39
CA ILE A 79 -0.11 1.45 -8.26
C ILE A 79 -0.96 2.58 -8.82
N VAL A 80 -1.03 3.68 -8.07
CA VAL A 80 -1.62 4.94 -8.52
C VAL A 80 -0.49 5.90 -8.85
N TYR A 81 -0.50 6.44 -10.06
CA TYR A 81 0.42 7.46 -10.53
C TYR A 81 -0.28 8.81 -10.64
N LEU A 82 0.38 9.83 -10.09
CA LEU A 82 -0.01 11.23 -10.12
C LEU A 82 1.04 12.00 -10.95
N PRO A 83 0.76 12.29 -12.23
CA PRO A 83 1.73 12.91 -13.14
C PRO A 83 2.21 14.27 -12.68
N GLU A 84 1.29 15.10 -12.20
CA GLU A 84 1.59 16.48 -11.81
C GLU A 84 2.50 16.56 -10.58
N LEU A 85 2.45 15.53 -9.73
CA LEU A 85 3.35 15.39 -8.58
C LEU A 85 4.56 14.50 -8.87
N LYS A 86 4.65 13.90 -10.06
CA LYS A 86 5.61 12.84 -10.39
C LYS A 86 5.69 11.79 -9.27
N GLN A 87 4.51 11.37 -8.80
CA GLN A 87 4.39 10.56 -7.60
C GLN A 87 3.70 9.23 -7.91
N ILE A 88 4.27 8.15 -7.39
CA ILE A 88 3.69 6.82 -7.37
C ILE A 88 3.22 6.51 -5.96
N SER A 89 2.04 5.92 -5.80
CA SER A 89 1.47 5.49 -4.52
C SER A 89 0.92 4.07 -4.60
N PHE A 90 1.11 3.29 -3.55
CA PHE A 90 0.71 1.88 -3.50
C PHE A 90 0.62 1.38 -2.06
N GLY A 91 0.01 0.22 -1.87
CA GLY A 91 -0.12 -0.44 -0.59
C GLY A 91 0.62 -1.76 -0.53
N ILE A 92 1.12 -2.10 0.66
CA ILE A 92 1.65 -3.42 1.02
C ILE A 92 0.79 -3.98 2.14
N LEU A 93 0.07 -5.07 1.86
CA LEU A 93 -0.71 -5.84 2.82
C LEU A 93 0.12 -7.03 3.32
N PHE A 94 0.16 -7.22 4.63
CA PHE A 94 0.83 -8.36 5.26
C PHE A 94 0.10 -8.78 6.54
N ARG A 95 0.28 -10.04 6.95
CA ARG A 95 -0.28 -10.54 8.21
C ARG A 95 0.57 -10.05 9.36
N ASN A 96 -0.10 -9.66 10.43
CA ASN A 96 0.54 -9.19 11.65
C ASN A 96 1.51 -10.25 12.20
N ASN A 97 1.07 -11.49 12.36
CA ASN A 97 1.88 -12.58 12.92
C ASN A 97 3.19 -12.89 12.17
N ASP A 98 3.24 -12.61 10.85
CA ASP A 98 4.45 -12.83 10.05
C ASP A 98 5.54 -11.77 10.39
N TYR A 99 5.11 -10.61 10.92
CA TYR A 99 5.92 -9.41 11.10
C TYR A 99 5.77 -8.75 12.50
N GLU A 100 5.18 -9.44 13.48
CA GLU A 100 4.94 -8.93 14.85
C GLU A 100 6.01 -9.33 15.87
N LYS A 101 7.02 -10.10 15.48
CA LYS A 101 8.14 -10.42 16.39
C LYS A 101 8.75 -9.10 16.86
N MET A 102 9.02 -8.99 18.17
CA MET A 102 9.30 -7.74 18.93
C MET A 102 10.43 -6.82 18.40
N ASN A 103 11.08 -7.17 17.29
CA ASN A 103 12.23 -6.50 16.72
C ASN A 103 12.01 -6.08 15.25
N ILE A 104 10.79 -5.75 14.84
CA ILE A 104 10.54 -5.22 13.50
C ILE A 104 10.37 -3.71 13.60
N PRO A 105 11.23 -2.91 12.93
CA PRO A 105 11.10 -1.46 12.95
C PRO A 105 9.82 -1.03 12.20
N SER A 106 9.46 0.24 12.39
CA SER A 106 8.43 0.90 11.57
C SER A 106 9.16 1.92 10.68
N PRO A 107 9.16 1.77 9.35
CA PRO A 107 8.39 0.82 8.54
C PRO A 107 8.92 -0.63 8.60
N VAL A 108 8.09 -1.60 8.20
CA VAL A 108 8.46 -3.03 8.15
C VAL A 108 9.34 -3.34 6.93
N PHE A 109 9.17 -2.56 5.86
CA PHE A 109 9.88 -2.73 4.60
C PHE A 109 10.51 -1.40 4.18
N ASN A 110 11.78 -1.44 3.79
CA ASN A 110 12.33 -0.40 2.93
C ASN A 110 11.92 -0.69 1.48
N VAL A 111 11.50 0.33 0.75
CA VAL A 111 11.02 0.21 -0.62
C VAL A 111 11.62 1.32 -1.47
N TYR A 112 12.09 0.96 -2.65
CA TYR A 112 12.60 1.90 -3.64
C TYR A 112 12.30 1.42 -5.05
N LEU A 113 12.31 2.33 -6.02
CA LEU A 113 12.23 1.97 -7.44
C LEU A 113 13.58 2.16 -8.10
N LYS A 114 13.81 1.40 -9.16
CA LYS A 114 14.92 1.60 -10.08
C LYS A 114 14.39 1.58 -11.51
N ASP A 115 14.83 2.52 -12.33
CA ASP A 115 14.59 2.46 -13.77
C ASP A 115 15.68 1.65 -14.49
N LYS A 116 15.45 1.37 -15.77
CA LYS A 116 16.42 0.64 -16.62
C LYS A 116 17.78 1.32 -16.74
N ASN A 117 17.84 2.64 -16.60
CA ASN A 117 19.08 3.42 -16.63
C ASN A 117 19.83 3.40 -15.29
N GLY A 118 19.21 2.84 -14.25
CA GLY A 118 19.78 2.68 -12.93
C GLY A 118 19.48 3.82 -11.95
N ASN A 119 18.65 4.79 -12.33
CA ASN A 119 18.23 5.85 -11.41
C ASN A 119 17.39 5.24 -10.29
N LYS A 120 17.68 5.63 -9.05
CA LYS A 120 17.04 5.09 -7.85
C LYS A 120 16.12 6.14 -7.23
N TYR A 121 14.85 5.77 -7.06
CA TYR A 121 13.80 6.61 -6.46
C TYR A 121 13.47 6.05 -5.08
N LYS A 122 13.67 6.85 -4.02
CA LYS A 122 13.48 6.40 -2.64
C LYS A 122 12.06 6.68 -2.15
N SER A 123 11.59 5.87 -1.21
CA SER A 123 10.33 6.11 -0.49
C SER A 123 10.29 7.52 0.12
N GLY A 124 9.23 8.25 -0.18
CA GLY A 124 8.94 9.55 0.41
C GLY A 124 8.31 9.44 1.81
N GLY A 125 7.70 8.29 2.13
CA GLY A 125 7.07 8.07 3.42
C GLY A 125 6.06 6.94 3.42
N PHE A 126 5.34 6.80 4.53
CA PHE A 126 4.29 5.81 4.65
C PHE A 126 3.21 6.13 5.68
N VAL A 127 2.06 5.49 5.50
CA VAL A 127 0.96 5.46 6.47
C VAL A 127 0.65 4.01 6.80
N LYS A 128 0.53 3.69 8.10
CA LYS A 128 0.22 2.35 8.58
C LYS A 128 -1.25 2.28 9.03
N ASN A 129 -2.02 1.38 8.42
CA ASN A 129 -3.38 1.05 8.84
C ASN A 129 -3.40 -0.39 9.38
N SER A 130 -3.37 -0.53 10.70
CA SER A 130 -3.36 -1.84 11.37
C SER A 130 -4.79 -2.32 11.61
N GLY A 131 -5.10 -3.53 11.16
CA GLY A 131 -6.28 -4.28 11.57
C GLY A 131 -5.94 -5.34 12.62
N THR A 132 -6.93 -6.15 12.99
CA THR A 132 -6.81 -7.23 13.98
C THR A 132 -5.82 -8.32 13.55
N PHE A 133 -5.78 -8.66 12.26
CA PHE A 133 -4.95 -9.77 11.75
C PHE A 133 -3.93 -9.35 10.69
N GLU A 134 -4.15 -8.20 10.06
CA GLU A 134 -3.40 -7.75 8.91
C GLU A 134 -3.11 -6.26 9.05
N THR A 135 -2.01 -5.84 8.44
CA THR A 135 -1.62 -4.43 8.35
C THR A 135 -1.51 -4.06 6.88
N PHE A 136 -2.05 -2.89 6.54
CA PHE A 136 -1.89 -2.26 5.24
C PHE A 136 -0.95 -1.05 5.38
N GLN A 137 0.23 -1.12 4.76
CA GLN A 137 1.19 -0.02 4.70
C GLN A 137 1.10 0.68 3.36
N THR A 138 0.46 1.84 3.34
CA THR A 138 0.43 2.72 2.18
C THR A 138 1.78 3.43 2.06
N ARG A 139 2.31 3.54 0.84
CA ARG A 139 3.62 4.09 0.49
C ARG A 139 3.47 5.09 -0.64
N PHE A 140 4.40 6.03 -0.71
CA PHE A 140 4.56 6.88 -1.88
C PHE A 140 6.04 7.11 -2.23
N ILE A 141 6.32 7.33 -3.51
CA ILE A 141 7.64 7.57 -4.07
C ILE A 141 7.50 8.76 -5.01
N CYS A 142 8.25 9.83 -4.74
CA CYS A 142 8.24 11.06 -5.53
C CYS A 142 9.33 11.04 -6.61
N ASP A 143 9.31 12.07 -7.46
CA ASP A 143 10.28 12.32 -8.52
C ASP A 143 10.32 11.22 -9.60
N VAL A 144 9.23 10.45 -9.73
CA VAL A 144 9.07 9.41 -10.75
C VAL A 144 8.26 9.96 -11.92
N ASP A 145 8.91 10.18 -13.05
CA ASP A 145 8.25 10.55 -14.30
C ASP A 145 8.04 9.31 -15.16
N ILE A 146 6.86 8.71 -15.10
CA ILE A 146 6.54 7.48 -15.84
C ILE A 146 6.63 7.69 -17.35
N SER A 147 6.36 8.91 -17.83
CA SER A 147 6.43 9.24 -19.26
C SER A 147 7.87 9.24 -19.80
N ALA A 148 8.86 9.40 -18.91
CA ALA A 148 10.28 9.49 -19.24
C ALA A 148 11.06 8.19 -19.02
N VAL A 149 10.42 7.12 -18.53
CA VAL A 149 11.07 5.84 -18.24
C VAL A 149 10.52 4.71 -19.10
N GLU A 150 11.39 3.79 -19.53
CA GLU A 150 10.99 2.60 -20.28
C GLU A 150 10.45 1.50 -19.37
N GLU A 151 11.02 1.41 -18.17
CA GLU A 151 10.77 0.35 -17.20
C GLU A 151 10.96 0.87 -15.78
N LEU A 152 10.11 0.42 -14.86
CA LEU A 152 10.30 0.58 -13.42
C LEU A 152 10.23 -0.78 -12.72
N THR A 153 11.25 -1.06 -11.93
CA THR A 153 11.30 -2.21 -11.04
C THR A 153 11.26 -1.73 -9.58
N MET A 154 10.34 -2.29 -8.81
CA MET A 154 10.22 -2.09 -7.37
C MET A 154 11.12 -3.09 -6.63
N TYR A 155 11.83 -2.58 -5.63
CA TYR A 155 12.68 -3.35 -4.73
C TYR A 155 12.11 -3.25 -3.32
N ILE A 156 11.84 -4.40 -2.71
CA ILE A 156 11.25 -4.49 -1.37
C ILE A 156 12.23 -5.23 -0.47
N CYS A 157 12.67 -4.57 0.60
CA CYS A 157 13.62 -5.11 1.57
C CYS A 157 12.94 -5.20 2.95
N PRO A 158 12.71 -6.40 3.50
CA PRO A 158 12.25 -6.54 4.87
C PRO A 158 13.29 -5.98 5.85
N LEU A 159 12.84 -5.25 6.86
CA LEU A 159 13.69 -4.68 7.88
C LEU A 159 13.68 -5.53 9.14
N GLU A 160 14.83 -5.65 9.78
CA GLU A 160 15.00 -6.34 11.06
C GLU A 160 15.83 -5.49 12.00
N LEU A 161 15.38 -5.38 13.24
CA LEU A 161 16.15 -4.77 14.32
C LEU A 161 17.04 -5.83 14.95
N LYS A 162 18.35 -5.70 14.79
CA LYS A 162 19.35 -6.57 15.43
C LYS A 162 20.32 -5.71 16.20
N GLU A 163 20.46 -5.96 17.50
CA GLU A 163 21.40 -5.23 18.37
C GLU A 163 21.23 -3.70 18.25
N SER A 164 19.97 -3.23 18.26
CA SER A 164 19.60 -1.82 18.11
C SER A 164 19.98 -1.18 16.76
N LYS A 165 20.33 -1.98 15.75
CA LYS A 165 20.56 -1.53 14.36
C LYS A 165 19.50 -2.10 13.44
N ILE A 166 19.02 -1.26 12.53
CA ILE A 166 18.13 -1.69 11.44
C ILE A 166 19.01 -2.33 10.36
N ILE A 167 18.69 -3.57 10.00
CA ILE A 167 19.34 -4.34 8.95
C ILE A 167 18.31 -4.62 7.85
N GLU A 168 18.73 -4.44 6.60
CA GLU A 168 17.95 -4.85 5.44
C GLU A 168 18.20 -6.32 5.14
N LYS A 169 17.12 -7.10 5.03
CA LYS A 169 17.18 -8.48 4.54
C LYS A 169 17.28 -8.49 3.01
N LYS A 170 17.42 -9.69 2.46
CA LYS A 170 17.45 -9.93 1.00
C LYS A 170 16.33 -9.18 0.31
N GLU A 171 16.71 -8.35 -0.66
CA GLU A 171 15.75 -7.62 -1.50
C GLU A 171 15.02 -8.56 -2.45
N ILE A 172 13.74 -8.27 -2.66
CA ILE A 172 12.92 -8.90 -3.69
C ILE A 172 12.59 -7.86 -4.75
N MET A 173 12.73 -8.24 -6.01
CA MET A 173 12.48 -7.38 -7.16
C MET A 173 11.13 -7.71 -7.78
N LYS A 174 10.40 -6.67 -8.16
CA LYS A 174 9.12 -6.78 -8.84
C LYS A 174 9.07 -5.77 -9.98
N LEU A 175 8.96 -6.25 -11.22
CA LEU A 175 8.65 -5.40 -12.35
C LEU A 175 7.25 -4.81 -12.17
N ILE A 176 7.13 -3.48 -12.15
CA ILE A 176 5.86 -2.80 -11.88
C ILE A 176 5.34 -2.00 -13.07
N TYR A 177 6.20 -1.64 -14.02
CA TYR A 177 5.81 -0.89 -15.20
C TYR A 177 6.79 -1.16 -16.34
N THR A 178 6.28 -1.34 -17.55
CA THR A 178 7.02 -1.15 -18.80
C THR A 178 6.18 -0.32 -19.75
N LYS A 179 6.83 0.40 -20.67
CA LYS A 179 6.14 1.20 -21.69
C LYS A 179 5.21 0.39 -22.60
N ASP A 180 5.43 -0.92 -22.67
CA ASP A 180 4.64 -1.87 -23.46
C ASP A 180 3.45 -2.47 -22.67
N MET A 181 3.29 -2.15 -21.38
CA MET A 181 2.10 -2.53 -20.61
C MET A 181 0.86 -1.80 -21.15
N GLU A 182 -0.32 -2.38 -20.90
CA GLU A 182 -1.61 -1.79 -21.29
C GLU A 182 -1.70 -0.31 -20.91
N PRO A 183 -2.43 0.50 -21.69
CA PRO A 183 -2.51 1.93 -21.46
C PRO A 183 -2.96 2.21 -20.02
N LEU A 184 -2.25 3.12 -19.37
CA LEU A 184 -2.59 3.63 -18.05
C LEU A 184 -4.08 3.98 -17.99
N THR A 185 -4.82 3.34 -17.09
CA THR A 185 -6.26 3.60 -16.96
C THR A 185 -6.45 4.86 -16.14
N GLU A 186 -6.99 5.89 -16.76
CA GLU A 186 -7.38 7.12 -16.06
C GLU A 186 -8.56 6.80 -15.13
N ILE A 187 -8.46 7.22 -13.88
CA ILE A 187 -9.56 7.11 -12.92
C ILE A 187 -10.59 8.18 -13.31
N LYS A 188 -11.64 7.78 -14.02
CA LYS A 188 -12.84 8.61 -14.19
C LYS A 188 -13.70 8.44 -12.95
N ASP A 189 -14.05 9.54 -12.31
CA ASP A 189 -14.87 9.55 -11.10
C ASP A 189 -16.08 8.61 -11.19
N LYS A 190 -16.31 7.86 -10.10
CA LYS A 190 -17.54 7.09 -9.88
C LYS A 190 -18.60 7.94 -9.20
#